data_AF-A0A8S2X4U3-F1
#
_entry.id   AF-A0A8S2X4U3-F1
#
_cell.length_a   1.000
_cell.length_b   1.000
_cell.length_c   1.000
_cell.angle_alpha   90.00
_cell.angle_beta   90.00
_cell.angle_gamma   90.00
#
_symmetry.space_group_name_H-M   'P 1'
#
loop_
_entity.id
_entity.type
_entity.pdbx_description
1 polymer ?
#
loop_
_entity_poly.entity_id
_entity_poly.type
_entity_poly.pdbx_seq_one_letter_code
_entity_poly.pdbx_strand_id
1 'polypeptide(L)'
;DRLDAIVYAFTKYSEKKNINAVLTDIKNWKVNKDQLLRSDTAFVSVLSDMIDKTEENTYKIDPIHGDRKILIRKLKRTKGIQYPEEVFRFSMSGETRASIANHVQKDKFSIICAVKHKNNELVMYYLNDLKILQDLIKESFVEDAYESSIRCISESISESFKEIMRKFNRAFASQDGLGEDDIRDYKAAVEYLQQIQILKEHLGSSLLSPETLMQNIISELHERSRALNEEELYNSLVGIYLNNLRMLNNSFKELEIYYRNSCKEFDERFYLLVQSARELIPT
;
A
#
# COMPACT_ATOMS: atom_id res chain seq x y z
N ASP A 1 -0.76 33.53 -16.54
CA ASP A 1 -2.16 33.08 -16.55
C ASP A 1 -2.96 33.80 -17.62
N ARG A 2 -3.66 33.03 -18.47
CA ARG A 2 -4.56 33.60 -19.48
C ARG A 2 -5.91 33.85 -18.83
N LEU A 3 -6.18 35.11 -18.48
CA LEU A 3 -7.47 35.53 -17.89
C LEU A 3 -8.62 35.44 -18.91
N ASP A 4 -8.36 35.08 -20.17
CA ASP A 4 -9.30 35.01 -21.30
C ASP A 4 -10.64 34.30 -20.99
N ALA A 5 -10.65 33.33 -20.08
CA ALA A 5 -11.85 32.56 -19.71
C ALA A 5 -12.68 33.17 -18.56
N ILE A 6 -12.18 34.24 -17.91
CA ILE A 6 -12.88 34.91 -16.81
C ILE A 6 -13.94 35.86 -17.38
N VAL A 7 -15.16 35.78 -16.83
CA VAL A 7 -16.27 36.68 -17.19
C VAL A 7 -16.64 37.54 -16.00
N TYR A 8 -16.72 38.85 -16.23
CA TYR A 8 -17.13 39.82 -15.21
C TYR A 8 -18.59 40.18 -15.36
N ALA A 9 -19.34 39.91 -14.31
CA ALA A 9 -20.76 40.19 -14.22
C ALA A 9 -21.02 41.29 -13.18
N PHE A 10 -21.58 42.41 -13.63
CA PHE A 10 -21.82 43.57 -12.80
C PHE A 10 -23.28 43.62 -12.36
N THR A 11 -23.50 43.52 -11.05
CA THR A 11 -24.83 43.60 -10.45
C THR A 11 -25.09 45.00 -9.90
N LYS A 12 -26.36 45.41 -9.81
CA LYS A 12 -26.79 46.71 -9.22
C LYS A 12 -26.29 47.96 -9.96
N TYR A 13 -26.01 47.84 -11.27
CA TYR A 13 -25.72 48.98 -12.13
C TYR A 13 -26.95 49.39 -12.94
N SER A 14 -27.19 50.69 -13.08
CA SER A 14 -28.23 51.18 -13.99
C SER A 14 -27.82 50.95 -15.44
N GLU A 15 -28.81 50.72 -16.32
CA GLU A 15 -28.58 50.54 -17.76
C GLU A 15 -27.81 51.72 -18.39
N LYS A 16 -27.99 52.93 -17.86
CA LYS A 16 -27.36 54.16 -18.36
C LYS A 16 -25.89 54.34 -17.95
N LYS A 17 -25.36 53.57 -16.98
CA LYS A 17 -23.96 53.71 -16.54
C LYS A 17 -23.02 52.95 -17.47
N ASN A 18 -22.00 53.62 -18.01
CA ASN A 18 -20.93 52.97 -18.75
C ASN A 18 -19.91 52.39 -17.76
N ILE A 19 -19.84 51.05 -17.66
CA ILE A 19 -18.98 50.37 -16.69
C ILE A 19 -17.51 50.46 -17.08
N ASN A 20 -17.20 50.33 -18.38
CA ASN A 20 -15.84 50.49 -18.89
C ASN A 20 -15.26 51.88 -18.52
N ALA A 21 -16.07 52.94 -18.66
CA ALA A 21 -15.67 54.29 -18.26
C ALA A 21 -15.37 54.37 -16.75
N VAL A 22 -16.23 53.79 -15.90
CA VAL A 22 -16.03 53.76 -14.44
C VAL A 22 -14.74 53.02 -14.06
N LEU A 23 -14.47 51.87 -14.68
CA LEU A 23 -13.25 51.09 -14.42
C LEU A 23 -11.99 51.83 -14.87
N THR A 24 -12.06 52.50 -16.02
CA THR A 24 -10.99 53.34 -16.56
C THR A 24 -10.70 54.53 -15.63
N ASP A 25 -11.74 55.17 -15.11
CA ASP A 25 -11.61 56.25 -14.13
C ASP A 25 -10.97 55.76 -12.83
N ILE A 26 -11.37 54.58 -12.32
CA ILE A 26 -10.74 53.97 -11.13
C ILE A 26 -9.24 53.73 -11.39
N LYS A 27 -8.87 53.20 -12.55
CA LYS A 27 -7.47 52.96 -12.93
C LYS A 27 -6.69 54.28 -12.95
N ASN A 28 -7.22 55.31 -13.59
CA ASN A 28 -6.53 56.58 -13.80
C ASN A 28 -6.45 57.45 -12.54
N TRP A 29 -7.52 57.53 -11.77
CA TRP A 29 -7.62 58.46 -10.64
C TRP A 29 -7.21 57.86 -9.31
N LYS A 30 -7.30 56.53 -9.16
CA LYS A 30 -6.96 55.84 -7.91
C LYS A 30 -5.71 54.98 -8.05
N VAL A 31 -5.73 54.00 -8.96
CA VAL A 31 -4.65 53.00 -9.06
C VAL A 31 -3.33 53.61 -9.52
N ASN A 32 -3.35 54.46 -10.54
CA ASN A 32 -2.12 55.10 -11.05
C ASN A 32 -1.49 56.11 -10.06
N LYS A 33 -2.27 56.58 -9.07
CA LYS A 33 -1.84 57.56 -8.06
C LYS A 33 -1.46 56.95 -6.72
N ASP A 34 -1.81 55.69 -6.48
CA ASP A 34 -1.52 54.96 -5.25
C ASP A 34 -0.41 53.92 -5.51
N GLN A 35 0.76 54.12 -4.90
CA GLN A 35 1.93 53.28 -5.07
C GLN A 35 1.67 51.82 -4.68
N LEU A 36 0.90 51.59 -3.60
CA LEU A 36 0.63 50.24 -3.10
C LEU A 36 -0.26 49.48 -4.07
N LEU A 37 -1.33 50.11 -4.56
CA LEU A 37 -2.24 49.51 -5.54
C LEU A 37 -1.56 49.27 -6.89
N ARG A 38 -0.66 50.16 -7.30
CA ARG A 38 0.10 50.01 -8.55
C ARG A 38 1.11 48.87 -8.47
N SER A 39 1.65 48.59 -7.28
CA SER A 39 2.58 47.47 -7.07
C SER A 39 1.91 46.10 -6.96
N ASP A 40 0.59 46.06 -6.73
CA ASP A 40 -0.19 44.83 -6.73
C ASP A 40 -0.48 44.37 -8.18
N THR A 41 0.43 43.55 -8.70
CA THR A 41 0.37 43.06 -10.08
C THR A 41 -0.89 42.25 -10.36
N ALA A 42 -1.36 41.46 -9.39
CA ALA A 42 -2.57 40.65 -9.55
C ALA A 42 -3.80 41.54 -9.68
N PHE A 43 -3.95 42.52 -8.79
CA PHE A 43 -5.04 43.49 -8.86
C PHE A 43 -5.01 44.31 -10.15
N VAL A 44 -3.84 44.82 -10.56
CA VAL A 44 -3.68 45.59 -11.80
C VAL A 44 -4.02 44.76 -13.04
N SER A 45 -3.63 43.47 -13.06
CA SER A 45 -3.96 42.54 -14.14
C SER A 45 -5.46 42.29 -14.23
N VAL A 46 -6.14 42.03 -13.09
CA VAL A 46 -7.60 41.84 -13.06
C VAL A 46 -8.33 43.09 -13.50
N LEU A 47 -7.94 44.28 -13.00
CA LEU A 47 -8.58 45.53 -13.40
C LEU A 47 -8.41 45.83 -14.88
N SER A 48 -7.23 45.54 -15.45
CA SER A 48 -6.99 45.74 -16.88
C SER A 48 -7.84 44.78 -17.72
N ASP A 49 -7.90 43.50 -17.35
CA ASP A 49 -8.75 42.50 -18.00
C ASP A 49 -10.26 42.85 -17.91
N MET A 50 -10.71 43.44 -16.79
CA MET A 50 -12.07 43.97 -16.65
C MET A 50 -12.34 45.13 -17.63
N ILE A 51 -11.39 46.05 -17.81
CA ILE A 51 -11.51 47.18 -18.74
C ILE A 51 -11.63 46.65 -20.16
N ASP A 52 -10.69 45.81 -20.59
CA ASP A 52 -10.63 45.27 -21.95
C ASP A 52 -11.93 44.52 -22.30
N LYS A 53 -12.41 43.65 -21.40
CA LYS A 53 -13.64 42.87 -21.65
C LYS A 53 -14.91 43.69 -21.63
N THR A 54 -14.93 44.81 -20.90
CA THR A 54 -16.11 45.69 -20.85
C THR A 54 -16.19 46.68 -22.01
N GLU A 55 -15.12 46.84 -22.79
CA GLU A 55 -15.09 47.66 -24.00
C GLU A 55 -16.02 47.10 -25.09
N GLU A 56 -15.94 45.79 -25.36
CA GLU A 56 -16.77 45.14 -26.37
C GLU A 56 -18.14 44.68 -25.82
N ASN A 57 -18.16 44.12 -24.61
CA ASN A 57 -19.37 43.50 -24.05
C ASN A 57 -19.44 43.63 -22.53
N THR A 58 -20.32 44.50 -22.03
CA THR A 58 -20.60 44.58 -20.59
C THR A 58 -21.73 43.63 -20.18
N TYR A 59 -21.47 42.75 -19.21
CA TYR A 59 -22.50 41.91 -18.60
C TYR A 59 -23.12 42.59 -17.37
N LYS A 60 -24.22 43.32 -17.59
CA LYS A 60 -25.05 43.85 -16.49
C LYS A 60 -26.11 42.83 -16.12
N ILE A 61 -26.29 42.60 -14.82
CA ILE A 61 -27.30 41.69 -14.30
C ILE A 61 -28.15 42.44 -13.29
N ASP A 62 -29.46 42.45 -13.53
CA ASP A 62 -30.45 42.69 -12.48
C ASP A 62 -30.81 41.35 -11.82
N PRO A 63 -30.38 41.10 -10.56
CA PRO A 63 -30.64 39.83 -9.90
C PRO A 63 -32.11 39.61 -9.53
N ILE A 64 -32.92 40.67 -9.49
CA ILE A 64 -34.33 40.64 -9.06
C ILE A 64 -35.26 40.59 -10.26
N HIS A 65 -35.05 41.47 -11.25
CA HIS A 65 -35.96 41.63 -12.39
C HIS A 65 -35.36 41.22 -13.75
N GLY A 66 -34.09 40.80 -13.79
CA GLY A 66 -33.41 40.45 -15.03
C GLY A 66 -33.74 39.05 -15.56
N ASP A 67 -33.75 38.90 -16.89
CA ASP A 67 -33.87 37.58 -17.52
C ASP A 67 -32.55 36.78 -17.37
N ARG A 68 -32.55 35.87 -16.40
CA ARG A 68 -31.44 34.94 -16.12
C ARG A 68 -31.02 34.12 -17.35
N LYS A 69 -31.93 33.84 -18.28
CA LYS A 69 -31.63 33.06 -19.49
C LYS A 69 -30.72 33.84 -20.45
N ILE A 70 -30.72 35.18 -20.42
CA ILE A 70 -29.83 36.00 -21.25
C ILE A 70 -28.38 35.84 -20.79
N LEU A 71 -28.14 35.90 -19.48
CA LEU A 71 -26.80 35.69 -18.91
C LEU A 71 -26.26 34.30 -19.25
N ILE A 72 -27.06 33.25 -19.02
CA ILE A 72 -26.63 31.88 -19.32
C ILE A 72 -26.36 31.70 -20.82
N ARG A 73 -27.19 32.25 -21.70
CA ARG A 73 -26.95 32.23 -23.16
C ARG A 73 -25.66 32.94 -23.54
N LYS A 74 -25.34 34.04 -22.87
CA LYS A 74 -24.10 34.80 -23.08
C LYS A 74 -22.88 34.03 -22.57
N LEU A 75 -22.93 33.48 -21.36
CA LEU A 75 -21.84 32.66 -20.78
C LEU A 75 -21.54 31.41 -21.62
N LYS A 76 -22.56 30.78 -22.21
CA LYS A 76 -22.39 29.63 -23.12
C LYS A 76 -21.65 29.97 -24.41
N ARG A 77 -21.56 31.25 -24.78
CA ARG A 77 -20.81 31.71 -25.97
C ARG A 77 -19.38 32.09 -25.65
N THR A 78 -19.02 32.19 -24.37
CA THR A 78 -17.66 32.47 -23.95
C THR A 78 -16.78 31.25 -24.18
N LYS A 79 -15.55 31.47 -24.64
CA LYS A 79 -14.56 30.41 -24.81
C LYS A 79 -14.22 29.83 -23.43
N GLY A 80 -14.50 28.55 -23.24
CA GLY A 80 -14.12 27.84 -22.02
C GLY A 80 -12.60 27.72 -21.89
N ILE A 81 -12.13 27.38 -20.69
CA ILE A 81 -10.75 26.96 -20.48
C ILE A 81 -10.53 25.68 -21.27
N GLN A 82 -9.63 25.73 -22.25
CA GLN A 82 -9.21 24.56 -23.01
C GLN A 82 -8.25 23.79 -22.10
N TYR A 83 -8.67 22.61 -21.63
CA TYR A 83 -7.97 21.78 -20.63
C TYR A 83 -8.01 22.35 -19.20
N PRO A 84 -9.18 22.39 -18.54
CA PRO A 84 -9.31 22.91 -17.17
C PRO A 84 -8.41 22.18 -16.16
N GLU A 85 -8.10 20.91 -16.37
CA GLU A 85 -7.17 20.11 -15.58
C GLU A 85 -5.73 20.64 -15.59
N GLU A 86 -5.31 21.35 -16.63
CA GLU A 86 -3.98 21.97 -16.70
C GLU A 86 -3.91 23.30 -15.95
N VAL A 87 -5.06 23.98 -15.81
CA VAL A 87 -5.19 25.34 -15.25
C VAL A 87 -5.57 25.29 -13.77
N PHE A 88 -6.50 24.41 -13.39
CA PHE A 88 -6.86 24.19 -11.99
C PHE A 88 -5.93 23.15 -11.40
N ARG A 89 -4.81 23.62 -10.84
CA ARG A 89 -3.95 22.77 -10.01
C ARG A 89 -4.50 22.74 -8.60
N PHE A 90 -4.48 21.55 -8.01
CA PHE A 90 -4.62 21.42 -6.57
C PHE A 90 -3.54 22.29 -5.92
N SER A 91 -3.97 23.33 -5.20
CA SER A 91 -3.05 24.24 -4.51
C SER A 91 -3.23 24.05 -3.02
N MET A 92 -2.12 23.74 -2.35
CA MET A 92 -2.06 23.53 -0.92
C MET A 92 -1.18 24.61 -0.33
N SER A 93 -1.64 25.31 0.72
CA SER A 93 -0.77 26.24 1.45
C SER A 93 0.39 25.46 2.08
N GLY A 94 1.52 26.15 2.32
CA GLY A 94 2.66 25.53 3.00
C GLY A 94 2.30 24.95 4.37
N GLU A 95 1.40 25.61 5.10
CA GLU A 95 0.90 25.17 6.40
C GLU A 95 0.08 23.87 6.30
N THR A 96 -0.82 23.79 5.32
CA THR A 96 -1.59 22.56 5.06
C THR A 96 -0.66 21.43 4.62
N ARG A 97 0.35 21.73 3.77
CA ARG A 97 1.35 20.74 3.34
C ARG A 97 2.15 20.19 4.51
N ALA A 98 2.62 21.07 5.39
CA ALA A 98 3.34 20.67 6.59
C ALA A 98 2.47 19.82 7.53
N SER A 99 1.19 20.17 7.68
CA SER A 99 0.25 19.43 8.53
C SER A 99 -0.01 18.02 8.00
N ILE A 100 -0.20 17.88 6.68
CA ILE A 100 -0.42 16.59 6.04
C ILE A 100 0.86 15.75 6.05
N ALA A 101 2.02 16.35 5.79
CA ALA A 101 3.30 15.66 5.92
C ALA A 101 3.50 15.11 7.35
N ASN A 102 3.16 15.89 8.38
CA ASN A 102 3.23 15.44 9.77
C ASN A 102 2.26 14.28 10.06
N HIS A 103 1.04 14.32 9.54
CA HIS A 103 0.07 13.23 9.65
C HIS A 103 0.63 11.94 9.02
N VAL A 104 1.09 12.04 7.77
CA VAL A 104 1.69 10.91 7.04
C VAL A 104 2.87 10.30 7.81
N GLN A 105 3.75 11.10 8.41
CA GLN A 105 4.86 10.56 9.21
C GLN A 105 4.38 9.85 10.49
N LYS A 106 3.31 10.34 11.13
CA LYS A 106 2.71 9.67 12.29
C LYS A 106 2.10 8.32 11.91
N ASP A 107 1.43 8.25 10.77
CA ASP A 107 0.86 6.98 10.29
C ASP A 107 1.96 5.97 9.97
N LYS A 108 3.03 6.40 9.29
CA LYS A 108 4.21 5.54 9.07
C LYS A 108 4.78 4.99 10.37
N PHE A 109 4.95 5.83 11.38
CA PHE A 109 5.44 5.40 12.68
C PHE A 109 4.47 4.42 13.35
N SER A 110 3.17 4.70 13.26
CA SER A 110 2.13 3.87 13.84
C SER A 110 2.03 2.50 13.16
N ILE A 111 2.24 2.42 11.84
CA ILE A 111 2.39 1.17 11.10
C ILE A 111 3.56 0.37 11.64
N ILE A 112 4.74 0.98 11.76
CA ILE A 112 5.94 0.29 12.28
C ILE A 112 5.68 -0.27 13.69
N CYS A 113 5.05 0.51 14.55
CA CYS A 113 4.66 0.05 15.89
C CYS A 113 3.64 -1.10 15.81
N ALA A 114 2.61 -1.01 14.98
CA ALA A 114 1.59 -2.03 14.85
C ALA A 114 2.16 -3.36 14.34
N VAL A 115 3.06 -3.31 13.34
CA VAL A 115 3.80 -4.49 12.83
C VAL A 115 4.58 -5.17 13.95
N LYS A 116 5.33 -4.42 14.75
CA LYS A 116 6.12 -4.97 15.88
C LYS A 116 5.25 -5.69 16.90
N HIS A 117 4.02 -5.23 17.11
CA HIS A 117 3.07 -5.84 18.04
C HIS A 117 2.13 -6.86 17.37
N LYS A 118 2.37 -7.20 16.10
CA LYS A 118 1.54 -8.13 15.30
C LYS A 118 0.05 -7.72 15.25
N ASN A 119 -0.24 -6.42 15.34
CA ASN A 119 -1.60 -5.90 15.27
C ASN A 119 -1.98 -5.62 13.81
N ASN A 120 -2.37 -6.68 13.09
CA ASN A 120 -2.62 -6.63 11.66
C ASN A 120 -3.82 -5.75 11.28
N GLU A 121 -4.84 -5.69 12.14
CA GLU A 121 -6.01 -4.81 11.93
C GLU A 121 -5.59 -3.33 11.95
N LEU A 122 -4.72 -2.97 12.89
CA LEU A 122 -4.21 -1.61 12.98
C LEU A 122 -3.26 -1.26 11.82
N VAL A 123 -2.46 -2.23 11.35
CA VAL A 123 -1.67 -2.06 10.12
C VAL A 123 -2.59 -1.80 8.92
N MET A 124 -3.64 -2.60 8.76
CA MET A 124 -4.63 -2.44 7.69
C MET A 124 -5.31 -1.07 7.75
N TYR A 125 -5.70 -0.63 8.94
CA TYR A 125 -6.31 0.68 9.16
C TYR A 125 -5.43 1.83 8.63
N TYR A 126 -4.16 1.88 9.02
CA TYR A 126 -3.26 2.95 8.59
C TYR A 126 -2.87 2.85 7.11
N LEU A 127 -2.75 1.65 6.55
CA LEU A 127 -2.52 1.48 5.11
C LEU A 127 -3.71 1.98 4.28
N ASN A 128 -4.93 1.71 4.74
CA ASN A 128 -6.15 2.25 4.12
C ASN A 128 -6.19 3.77 4.21
N ASP A 129 -5.88 4.36 5.37
CA ASP A 129 -5.87 5.82 5.53
C ASP A 129 -4.86 6.49 4.59
N LEU A 130 -3.63 5.96 4.53
CA LEU A 130 -2.62 6.43 3.59
C LEU A 130 -3.04 6.27 2.13
N LYS A 131 -3.72 5.17 1.79
CA LYS A 131 -4.18 4.93 0.42
C LYS A 131 -5.29 5.91 0.01
N ILE A 132 -6.26 6.12 0.88
CA ILE A 132 -7.33 7.11 0.69
C ILE A 132 -6.72 8.51 0.52
N LEU A 133 -5.75 8.86 1.38
CA LEU A 133 -5.06 10.14 1.31
C LEU A 133 -4.26 10.31 0.01
N GLN A 134 -3.57 9.27 -0.44
CA GLN A 134 -2.84 9.24 -1.71
C GLN A 134 -3.78 9.52 -2.88
N ASP A 135 -4.92 8.84 -2.93
CA ASP A 135 -5.87 8.95 -4.05
C ASP A 135 -6.55 10.34 -4.09
N LEU A 136 -6.75 10.98 -2.93
CA LEU A 136 -7.32 12.32 -2.80
C LEU A 136 -6.35 13.44 -3.18
N ILE A 137 -5.12 13.40 -2.66
CA ILE A 137 -4.19 14.53 -2.74
C ILE A 137 -3.24 14.39 -3.94
N LYS A 138 -2.86 13.16 -4.30
CA LYS A 138 -1.95 12.86 -5.42
C LYS A 138 -0.61 13.61 -5.36
N GLU A 139 -0.07 13.75 -4.15
CA GLU A 139 1.24 14.33 -3.91
C GLU A 139 2.28 13.23 -3.66
N SER A 140 3.47 13.39 -4.24
CA SER A 140 4.52 12.36 -4.23
C SER A 140 4.93 11.95 -2.82
N PHE A 141 4.97 12.86 -1.86
CA PHE A 141 5.39 12.53 -0.49
C PHE A 141 4.41 11.58 0.24
N VAL A 142 3.14 11.54 -0.17
CA VAL A 142 2.13 10.60 0.37
C VAL A 142 2.30 9.23 -0.28
N GLU A 143 2.51 9.22 -1.60
CA GLU A 143 2.83 8.01 -2.36
C GLU A 143 4.11 7.34 -1.85
N ASP A 144 5.20 8.10 -1.72
CA ASP A 144 6.47 7.61 -1.17
C ASP A 144 6.28 7.02 0.24
N ALA A 145 5.43 7.64 1.06
CA ALA A 145 5.14 7.17 2.40
C ALA A 145 4.36 5.84 2.41
N TYR A 146 3.36 5.72 1.54
CA TYR A 146 2.59 4.50 1.37
C TYR A 146 3.46 3.34 0.86
N GLU A 147 4.21 3.55 -0.22
CA GLU A 147 5.10 2.54 -0.80
C GLU A 147 6.20 2.11 0.18
N SER A 148 6.84 3.08 0.85
CA SER A 148 7.87 2.76 1.85
C SER A 148 7.32 1.99 3.05
N SER A 149 6.05 2.20 3.41
CA SER A 149 5.39 1.43 4.47
C SER A 149 5.12 -0.01 4.03
N ILE A 150 4.60 -0.23 2.82
CA ILE A 150 4.41 -1.56 2.22
C ILE A 150 5.74 -2.34 2.21
N ARG A 151 6.82 -1.70 1.76
CA ARG A 151 8.14 -2.31 1.72
C ARG A 151 8.63 -2.69 3.12
N CYS A 152 8.52 -1.77 4.08
CA CYS A 152 8.93 -2.03 5.47
C CYS A 152 8.16 -3.20 6.10
N ILE A 153 6.84 -3.26 5.88
CA ILE A 153 6.00 -4.37 6.34
C ILE A 153 6.47 -5.69 5.72
N SER A 154 6.61 -5.72 4.39
CA SER A 154 6.99 -6.91 3.64
C SER A 154 8.37 -7.45 4.06
N GLU A 155 9.35 -6.55 4.23
CA GLU A 155 10.70 -6.88 4.70
C GLU A 155 10.66 -7.43 6.14
N SER A 156 9.95 -6.75 7.04
CA SER A 156 9.85 -7.17 8.45
C SER A 156 9.18 -8.55 8.59
N ILE A 157 8.12 -8.80 7.84
CA ILE A 157 7.43 -10.08 7.81
C ILE A 157 8.38 -11.15 7.25
N SER A 158 8.98 -10.88 6.09
CA SER A 158 9.90 -11.81 5.43
C SER A 158 11.06 -12.22 6.31
N GLU A 159 11.69 -11.26 7.00
CA GLU A 159 12.81 -11.53 7.89
C GLU A 159 12.39 -12.38 9.10
N SER A 160 11.23 -12.09 9.69
CA SER A 160 10.68 -12.90 10.79
C SER A 160 10.44 -14.35 10.37
N PHE A 161 9.91 -14.58 9.16
CA PHE A 161 9.65 -15.92 8.67
C PHE A 161 10.92 -16.67 8.27
N LYS A 162 11.90 -15.98 7.67
CA LYS A 162 13.22 -16.56 7.40
C LYS A 162 13.89 -17.04 8.67
N GLU A 163 13.83 -16.26 9.74
CA GLU A 163 14.42 -16.66 11.02
C GLU A 163 13.70 -17.87 11.63
N ILE A 164 12.37 -17.93 11.55
CA ILE A 164 11.59 -19.11 12.00
C ILE A 164 11.97 -20.36 11.20
N MET A 165 12.00 -20.27 9.85
CA MET A 165 12.41 -21.38 8.99
C MET A 165 13.84 -21.82 9.33
N ARG A 166 14.78 -20.88 9.50
CA ARG A 166 16.17 -21.19 9.85
C ARG A 166 16.28 -21.93 11.18
N LYS A 167 15.53 -21.49 12.21
CA LYS A 167 15.50 -22.16 13.52
C LYS A 167 14.94 -23.58 13.40
N PHE A 168 13.81 -23.72 12.71
CA PHE A 168 13.16 -25.01 12.48
C PHE A 168 14.07 -25.97 11.70
N ASN A 169 14.60 -25.56 10.55
CA ASN A 169 15.47 -26.42 9.73
C ASN A 169 16.71 -26.85 10.50
N ARG A 170 17.28 -25.98 11.34
CA ARG A 170 18.41 -26.33 12.21
C ARG A 170 18.03 -27.38 13.27
N ALA A 171 16.87 -27.24 13.92
CA ALA A 171 16.39 -28.22 14.90
C ALA A 171 16.10 -29.56 14.22
N PHE A 172 15.40 -29.53 13.08
CA PHE A 172 15.10 -30.68 12.24
C PHE A 172 16.37 -31.43 11.79
N ALA A 173 17.43 -30.68 11.53
CA ALA A 173 18.73 -31.17 11.12
C ALA A 173 19.62 -31.73 12.24
N SER A 174 19.25 -31.48 13.50
CA SER A 174 20.09 -31.75 14.66
C SER A 174 20.05 -33.23 15.09
N GLN A 175 21.00 -33.61 15.95
CA GLN A 175 21.02 -34.95 16.57
C GLN A 175 19.97 -35.11 17.68
N ASP A 176 19.41 -34.01 18.18
CA ASP A 176 18.36 -34.04 19.20
C ASP A 176 16.96 -34.12 18.57
N GLY A 177 16.85 -33.76 17.27
CA GLY A 177 15.60 -33.73 16.53
C GLY A 177 14.74 -32.51 16.84
N LEU A 178 13.47 -32.57 16.42
CA LEU A 178 12.48 -31.52 16.70
C LEU A 178 11.96 -31.65 18.13
N GLY A 179 11.90 -30.52 18.84
CA GLY A 179 11.15 -30.39 20.08
C GLY A 179 9.69 -30.01 19.85
N GLU A 180 8.87 -30.12 20.90
CA GLU A 180 7.47 -29.65 20.86
C GLU A 180 7.38 -28.14 20.65
N ASP A 181 8.36 -27.38 21.17
CA ASP A 181 8.41 -25.93 21.00
C ASP A 181 8.72 -25.53 19.56
N ASP A 182 9.58 -26.27 18.85
CA ASP A 182 9.86 -26.01 17.42
C ASP A 182 8.60 -26.18 16.56
N ILE A 183 7.83 -27.25 16.83
CA ILE A 183 6.55 -27.52 16.15
C ILE A 183 5.54 -26.42 16.46
N ARG A 184 5.43 -26.01 17.72
CA ARG A 184 4.49 -24.99 18.18
C ARG A 184 4.79 -23.63 17.56
N ASP A 185 6.05 -23.22 17.57
CA ASP A 185 6.51 -21.97 16.98
C ASP A 185 6.25 -21.95 15.46
N TYR A 186 6.56 -23.06 14.78
CA TYR A 186 6.31 -23.17 13.34
C TYR A 186 4.82 -23.13 13.00
N LYS A 187 3.98 -23.81 13.80
CA LYS A 187 2.52 -23.77 13.64
C LYS A 187 1.96 -22.38 13.87
N ALA A 188 2.39 -21.69 14.92
CA ALA A 188 2.01 -20.30 15.17
C ALA A 188 2.43 -19.38 14.01
N ALA A 189 3.55 -19.67 13.35
CA ALA A 189 3.99 -18.96 12.16
C ALA A 189 3.04 -19.19 10.97
N VAL A 190 2.62 -20.43 10.71
CA VAL A 190 1.64 -20.76 9.66
C VAL A 190 0.30 -20.05 9.92
N GLU A 191 -0.20 -20.10 11.16
CA GLU A 191 -1.44 -19.42 11.56
C GLU A 191 -1.31 -17.89 11.40
N TYR A 192 -0.17 -17.32 11.76
CA TYR A 192 0.09 -15.90 11.56
C TYR A 192 0.12 -15.52 10.07
N LEU A 193 0.71 -16.35 9.17
CA LEU A 193 0.65 -16.13 7.72
C LEU A 193 -0.78 -16.12 7.18
N GLN A 194 -1.66 -16.94 7.75
CA GLN A 194 -3.08 -16.96 7.38
C GLN A 194 -3.77 -15.67 7.85
N GLN A 195 -3.47 -15.18 9.05
CA GLN A 195 -4.05 -13.94 9.58
C GLN A 195 -3.63 -12.70 8.80
N ILE A 196 -2.36 -12.60 8.37
CA ILE A 196 -1.88 -11.44 7.61
C ILE A 196 -2.40 -11.40 6.16
N GLN A 197 -3.15 -12.41 5.70
CA GLN A 197 -3.77 -12.39 4.36
C GLN A 197 -4.76 -11.23 4.20
N ILE A 198 -5.25 -10.64 5.29
CA ILE A 198 -6.04 -9.40 5.24
C ILE A 198 -5.29 -8.25 4.57
N LEU A 199 -3.94 -8.27 4.61
CA LEU A 199 -3.08 -7.24 4.02
C LEU A 199 -2.80 -7.47 2.52
N LYS A 200 -3.35 -8.53 1.92
CA LYS A 200 -3.07 -8.94 0.54
C LYS A 200 -3.39 -7.86 -0.49
N GLU A 201 -4.42 -7.04 -0.24
CA GLU A 201 -4.81 -5.94 -1.12
C GLU A 201 -3.72 -4.86 -1.23
N HIS A 202 -2.96 -4.64 -0.16
CA HIS A 202 -1.87 -3.66 -0.15
C HIS A 202 -0.53 -4.27 -0.55
N LEU A 203 -0.22 -5.47 -0.04
CA LEU A 203 1.11 -6.09 -0.19
C LEU A 203 1.24 -6.88 -1.50
N GLY A 204 0.13 -7.30 -2.11
CA GLY A 204 0.12 -8.03 -3.38
C GLY A 204 1.02 -9.26 -3.36
N SER A 205 1.91 -9.36 -4.35
CA SER A 205 2.89 -10.44 -4.48
C SER A 205 4.06 -10.38 -3.48
N SER A 206 4.21 -9.29 -2.73
CA SER A 206 5.26 -9.17 -1.70
C SER A 206 4.92 -9.92 -0.42
N LEU A 207 3.65 -10.34 -0.27
CA LEU A 207 3.21 -11.13 0.88
C LEU A 207 3.57 -12.60 0.71
N LEU A 208 4.28 -13.15 1.69
CA LEU A 208 4.53 -14.59 1.79
C LEU A 208 3.22 -15.35 1.90
N SER A 209 3.09 -16.42 1.11
CA SER A 209 1.92 -17.30 1.20
C SER A 209 2.15 -18.39 2.26
N PRO A 210 1.10 -18.82 2.99
CA PRO A 210 1.19 -19.90 3.98
C PRO A 210 1.81 -21.19 3.41
N GLU A 211 1.55 -21.47 2.13
CA GLU A 211 2.09 -22.61 1.40
C GLU A 211 3.62 -22.61 1.37
N THR A 212 4.26 -21.45 1.45
CA THR A 212 5.74 -21.33 1.48
C THR A 212 6.34 -22.08 2.67
N LEU A 213 5.72 -21.98 3.85
CA LEU A 213 6.19 -22.71 5.04
C LEU A 213 5.94 -24.21 4.94
N MET A 214 4.82 -24.62 4.32
CA MET A 214 4.54 -26.03 4.09
C MET A 214 5.51 -26.63 3.08
N GLN A 215 5.85 -25.90 2.00
CA GLN A 215 6.85 -26.31 1.04
C GLN A 215 8.23 -26.46 1.68
N ASN A 216 8.62 -25.57 2.61
CA ASN A 216 9.86 -25.72 3.36
C ASN A 216 9.90 -27.05 4.15
N ILE A 217 8.81 -27.42 4.84
CA ILE A 217 8.76 -28.73 5.54
C ILE A 217 8.93 -29.89 4.55
N ILE A 218 8.20 -29.85 3.42
CA ILE A 218 8.25 -30.91 2.41
C ILE A 218 9.65 -31.04 1.81
N SER A 219 10.31 -29.93 1.49
CA SER A 219 11.67 -29.90 0.98
C SER A 219 12.65 -30.53 1.98
N GLU A 220 12.60 -30.13 3.24
CA GLU A 220 13.46 -30.67 4.29
C GLU A 220 13.22 -32.17 4.52
N LEU A 221 11.95 -32.62 4.51
CA LEU A 221 11.59 -34.03 4.60
C LEU A 221 12.19 -34.84 3.45
N HIS A 222 12.11 -34.34 2.21
CA HIS A 222 12.67 -34.99 1.04
C HIS A 222 14.20 -35.07 1.08
N GLU A 223 14.87 -33.97 1.43
CA GLU A 223 16.34 -33.93 1.53
C GLU A 223 16.84 -34.92 2.58
N ARG A 224 16.20 -34.95 3.76
CA ARG A 224 16.57 -35.90 4.82
C ARG A 224 16.26 -37.35 4.49
N SER A 225 15.12 -37.63 3.86
CA SER A 225 14.79 -38.99 3.40
C SER A 225 15.88 -39.51 2.48
N ARG A 226 16.30 -38.70 1.50
CA ARG A 226 17.37 -39.07 0.56
C ARG A 226 18.69 -39.35 1.29
N ALA A 227 19.10 -38.48 2.20
CA ALA A 227 20.35 -38.64 2.94
C ALA A 227 20.35 -39.92 3.82
N LEU A 228 19.22 -40.27 4.42
CA LEU A 228 19.10 -41.40 5.34
C LEU A 228 18.74 -42.73 4.64
N ASN A 229 18.39 -42.68 3.36
CA ASN A 229 18.17 -43.88 2.56
C ASN A 229 19.46 -44.67 2.29
N GLU A 230 20.61 -44.01 2.33
CA GLU A 230 21.94 -44.61 2.15
C GLU A 230 22.56 -45.10 3.48
N GLU A 231 22.00 -44.69 4.62
CA GLU A 231 22.50 -44.98 5.96
C GLU A 231 21.99 -46.32 6.52
N GLU A 232 22.75 -46.96 7.41
CA GLU A 232 22.30 -48.20 8.06
C GLU A 232 21.09 -47.96 8.99
N LEU A 233 20.14 -48.89 9.04
CA LEU A 233 18.87 -48.71 9.77
C LEU A 233 19.04 -48.51 11.29
N TYR A 234 20.12 -49.01 11.88
CA TYR A 234 20.41 -48.80 13.30
C TYR A 234 21.08 -47.45 13.59
N ASN A 235 21.37 -46.65 12.55
CA ASN A 235 21.87 -45.30 12.74
C ASN A 235 20.82 -44.49 13.53
N SER A 236 21.23 -43.92 14.66
CA SER A 236 20.38 -43.08 15.51
C SER A 236 19.64 -41.97 14.75
N LEU A 237 20.24 -41.43 13.67
CA LEU A 237 19.66 -40.39 12.83
C LEU A 237 18.40 -40.86 12.08
N VAL A 238 18.32 -42.14 11.73
CA VAL A 238 17.11 -42.74 11.13
C VAL A 238 15.95 -42.70 12.13
N GLY A 239 16.23 -43.08 13.39
CA GLY A 239 15.23 -43.03 14.46
C GLY A 239 14.76 -41.60 14.75
N ILE A 240 15.68 -40.64 14.76
CA ILE A 240 15.36 -39.21 14.95
C ILE A 240 14.49 -38.70 13.79
N TYR A 241 14.83 -39.02 12.55
CA TYR A 241 14.04 -38.63 11.38
C TYR A 241 12.61 -39.18 11.42
N LEU A 242 12.44 -40.48 11.71
CA LEU A 242 11.12 -41.10 11.83
C LEU A 242 10.30 -40.46 12.96
N ASN A 243 10.93 -40.11 14.08
CA ASN A 243 10.27 -39.39 15.16
C ASN A 243 9.84 -37.98 14.72
N ASN A 244 10.71 -37.21 14.07
CA ASN A 244 10.40 -35.88 13.54
C ASN A 244 9.22 -35.96 12.55
N LEU A 245 9.25 -36.92 11.63
CA LEU A 245 8.21 -37.15 10.65
C LEU A 245 6.85 -37.47 11.33
N ARG A 246 6.86 -38.29 12.38
CA ARG A 246 5.67 -38.56 13.20
C ARG A 246 5.14 -37.30 13.88
N MET A 247 6.01 -36.49 14.50
CA MET A 247 5.61 -35.24 15.16
C MET A 247 5.01 -34.24 14.16
N LEU A 248 5.61 -34.12 12.99
CA LEU A 248 5.12 -33.26 11.91
C LEU A 248 3.76 -33.74 11.39
N ASN A 249 3.60 -35.04 11.13
CA ASN A 249 2.31 -35.60 10.69
C ASN A 249 1.18 -35.40 11.72
N ASN A 250 1.49 -35.52 13.01
CA ASN A 250 0.51 -35.26 14.07
C ASN A 250 0.05 -33.80 14.11
N SER A 251 0.89 -32.88 13.64
CA SER A 251 0.67 -31.43 13.73
C SER A 251 0.14 -30.82 12.42
N PHE A 252 0.50 -31.41 11.29
CA PHE A 252 0.16 -30.97 9.93
C PHE A 252 -0.41 -32.16 9.15
N LYS A 253 -1.74 -32.20 9.01
CA LYS A 253 -2.44 -33.32 8.34
C LYS A 253 -2.11 -33.41 6.85
N GLU A 254 -1.70 -32.30 6.26
CA GLU A 254 -1.24 -32.18 4.89
C GLU A 254 -0.03 -33.09 4.60
N LEU A 255 0.68 -33.53 5.64
CA LEU A 255 1.85 -34.40 5.53
C LEU A 255 1.53 -35.90 5.58
N GLU A 256 0.25 -36.30 5.69
CA GLU A 256 -0.13 -37.70 5.88
C GLU A 256 0.32 -38.62 4.74
N ILE A 257 0.32 -38.13 3.51
CA ILE A 257 0.81 -38.90 2.36
C ILE A 257 2.32 -39.13 2.46
N TYR A 258 3.08 -38.09 2.85
CA TYR A 258 4.53 -38.19 3.04
C TYR A 258 4.87 -39.15 4.18
N TYR A 259 4.17 -39.03 5.29
CA TYR A 259 4.30 -39.94 6.44
C TYR A 259 4.09 -41.40 6.01
N ARG A 260 2.99 -41.70 5.33
CA ARG A 260 2.68 -43.06 4.88
C ARG A 260 3.72 -43.62 3.91
N ASN A 261 4.17 -42.81 2.97
CA ASN A 261 5.18 -43.24 1.99
C ASN A 261 6.52 -43.55 2.65
N SER A 262 7.00 -42.68 3.53
CA SER A 262 8.25 -42.90 4.26
C SER A 262 8.16 -44.12 5.20
N CYS A 263 7.06 -44.31 5.93
CA CYS A 263 6.87 -45.51 6.74
C CYS A 263 6.97 -46.79 5.90
N LYS A 264 6.29 -46.83 4.76
CA LYS A 264 6.33 -47.98 3.85
C LYS A 264 7.75 -48.27 3.36
N GLU A 265 8.50 -47.24 2.99
CA GLU A 265 9.88 -47.36 2.52
C GLU A 265 10.80 -47.95 3.61
N PHE A 266 10.71 -47.46 4.84
CA PHE A 266 11.50 -47.99 5.96
C PHE A 266 11.08 -49.41 6.38
N ASP A 267 9.78 -49.73 6.31
CA ASP A 267 9.26 -51.09 6.55
C ASP A 267 9.82 -52.10 5.53
N GLU A 268 9.88 -51.73 4.24
CA GLU A 268 10.47 -52.55 3.18
C GLU A 268 11.97 -52.79 3.43
N ARG A 269 12.72 -51.75 3.80
CA ARG A 269 14.15 -51.87 4.15
C ARG A 269 14.36 -52.79 5.36
N PHE A 270 13.53 -52.66 6.39
CA PHE A 270 13.60 -53.51 7.58
C PHE A 270 13.30 -54.98 7.24
N TYR A 271 12.28 -55.23 6.41
CA TYR A 271 11.94 -56.57 5.95
C TYR A 271 13.11 -57.23 5.19
N LEU A 272 13.75 -56.50 4.27
CA LEU A 272 14.92 -57.00 3.53
C LEU A 272 16.09 -57.35 4.47
N LEU A 273 16.38 -56.49 5.45
CA LEU A 273 17.42 -56.74 6.45
C LEU A 273 17.16 -58.04 7.23
N VAL A 274 15.92 -58.27 7.67
CA VAL A 274 15.53 -59.49 8.39
C VAL A 274 15.67 -60.73 7.52
N GLN A 275 15.30 -60.65 6.23
CA GLN A 275 15.46 -61.77 5.30
C GLN A 275 16.94 -62.10 5.09
N SER A 276 17.79 -61.11 4.81
CA SER A 276 19.23 -61.32 4.69
C SER A 276 19.86 -61.89 5.96
N ALA A 277 19.42 -61.45 7.14
CA ALA A 277 19.89 -62.00 8.41
C ALA A 277 19.49 -63.47 8.58
N ARG A 278 18.28 -63.86 8.17
CA ARG A 278 17.81 -65.26 8.21
C ARG A 278 18.61 -66.17 7.29
N GLU A 279 19.04 -65.68 6.13
CA GLU A 279 19.88 -66.43 5.19
C GLU A 279 21.32 -66.66 5.70
N LEU A 280 21.80 -65.80 6.59
CA LEU A 280 23.17 -65.84 7.15
C LEU A 280 23.29 -66.69 8.43
N ILE A 281 22.18 -67.05 9.08
CA ILE A 281 22.18 -67.93 10.25
C ILE A 281 22.05 -69.37 9.75
N PRO A 282 23.09 -70.22 9.84
CA PRO A 282 22.98 -71.62 9.46
C PRO A 282 22.00 -72.31 10.41
N THR A 283 20.97 -72.96 9.86
CA THR A 283 20.12 -73.91 10.60
C THR A 283 20.91 -75.09 11.12
#